data_AF-A0A9D6YGC4-F1
#
_entry.id   AF-A0A9D6YGC4-F1
#
_cell.length_a   1.000
_cell.length_b   1.000
_cell.length_c   1.000
_cell.angle_alpha   90.00
_cell.angle_beta   90.00
_cell.angle_gamma   90.00
#
_symmetry.space_group_name_H-M   'P 1'
#
loop_
_entity.id
_entity.type
_entity.pdbx_description
1 polymer ?
#
loop_
_entity_poly.entity_id
_entity_poly.type
_entity_poly.pdbx_seq_one_letter_code
_entity_poly.pdbx_strand_id
1 'polypeptide(L)' 'MATKVRVNVANPMELLELPGIGPAEAGAILRFRAEHGPIRDAAELARILGGRPVTELEAELVDFTPSGDTAPEAPGA' A
#
# COMPACT_ATOMS: atom_id res chain seq x y z
N MET A 1 -10.83 -9.52 12.43
CA MET A 1 -11.10 -8.41 11.49
C MET A 1 -9.75 -7.87 11.08
N ALA A 2 -9.35 -8.11 9.83
CA ALA A 2 -8.06 -7.64 9.32
C ALA A 2 -8.21 -6.17 8.90
N THR A 3 -7.52 -5.27 9.59
CA THR A 3 -7.40 -3.87 9.15
C THR A 3 -6.40 -3.83 8.01
N LYS A 4 -6.82 -3.32 6.85
CA LYS A 4 -5.92 -3.11 5.73
C LYS A 4 -5.11 -1.82 5.90
N VAL A 5 -3.80 -1.89 5.68
CA VAL A 5 -2.92 -0.74 5.61
C VAL A 5 -3.01 -0.12 4.23
N ARG A 6 -3.39 1.16 4.17
CA ARG A 6 -3.57 1.89 2.92
C ARG A 6 -2.24 2.41 2.40
N VAL A 7 -1.51 1.69 1.55
CA VAL A 7 -0.13 2.03 1.14
C VAL A 7 0.02 3.43 0.52
N ASN A 8 -1.04 3.96 -0.09
CA ASN A 8 -1.03 5.28 -0.71
C ASN A 8 -1.07 6.44 0.30
N VAL A 9 -1.66 6.23 1.47
CA VAL A 9 -1.80 7.25 2.54
C VAL A 9 -1.09 6.89 3.83
N ALA A 10 -0.72 5.63 4.01
CA ALA A 10 -0.11 5.10 5.22
C ALA A 10 1.18 5.84 5.54
N ASN A 11 1.36 6.08 6.83
CA ASN A 11 2.60 6.65 7.35
C ASN A 11 3.71 5.59 7.32
N PRO A 12 4.99 5.99 7.33
CA PRO A 12 6.11 5.03 7.37
C PRO A 12 6.00 4.05 8.54
N MET A 13 5.46 4.45 9.69
CA MET A 13 5.21 3.54 10.80
C MET A 13 4.17 2.47 10.47
N GLU A 14 3.03 2.82 9.87
CA GLU A 14 2.02 1.82 9.46
C GLU A 14 2.55 0.89 8.37
N LEU A 15 3.37 1.40 7.45
CA LEU A 15 4.03 0.57 6.46
C LEU A 15 4.96 -0.46 7.12
N LEU A 16 5.66 -0.08 8.20
CA LEU A 16 6.51 -1.00 8.98
C LEU A 16 5.75 -2.05 9.77
N GLU A 17 4.44 -1.87 9.99
CA GLU A 17 3.59 -2.90 10.61
C GLU A 17 3.30 -4.06 9.66
N LEU A 18 3.48 -3.85 8.34
CA LEU A 18 3.34 -4.91 7.36
C LEU A 18 4.55 -5.86 7.43
N PRO A 19 4.33 -7.18 7.58
CA PRO A 19 5.43 -8.12 7.67
C PRO A 19 6.22 -8.14 6.36
N GLY A 20 7.54 -8.08 6.52
CA GLY A 20 8.47 -7.97 5.41
C GLY A 20 8.63 -6.55 4.88
N ILE A 21 7.92 -5.52 5.35
CA ILE A 21 8.25 -4.13 5.02
C ILE A 21 9.24 -3.59 6.04
N GLY A 22 10.48 -3.38 5.61
CA GLY A 22 11.50 -2.68 6.39
C GLY A 22 11.48 -1.15 6.17
N PRO A 23 12.33 -0.41 6.90
CA PRO A 23 12.46 1.04 6.75
C PRO A 23 12.94 1.47 5.36
N ALA A 24 13.74 0.64 4.69
CA ALA A 24 14.16 0.88 3.31
C ALA A 24 12.96 0.79 2.35
N GLU A 25 12.15 -0.26 2.47
CA GLU A 25 10.91 -0.44 1.70
C GLU A 25 9.87 0.66 1.95
N ALA A 26 9.64 1.03 3.21
CA ALA A 26 8.73 2.13 3.55
C ALA A 26 9.18 3.45 2.90
N GLY A 27 10.49 3.71 2.89
CA GLY A 27 11.10 4.84 2.17
C GLY A 27 10.91 4.74 0.66
N ALA A 28 11.05 3.56 0.07
CA ALA A 28 10.83 3.33 -1.35
C ALA A 28 9.37 3.57 -1.76
N ILE A 29 8.40 3.12 -0.95
CA ILE A 29 6.96 3.39 -1.13
C ILE A 29 6.67 4.88 -1.09
N LEU A 30 7.17 5.59 -0.07
CA LEU A 30 7.05 7.05 0.07
C LEU A 30 7.59 7.81 -1.15
N ARG A 31 8.78 7.40 -1.60
CA ARG A 31 9.45 8.02 -2.73
C ARG A 31 8.72 7.72 -4.05
N PHE A 32 8.28 6.48 -4.25
CA PHE A 32 7.50 6.10 -5.42
C PHE A 32 6.21 6.91 -5.52
N ARG A 33 5.43 7.06 -4.44
CA ARG A 33 4.20 7.85 -4.50
C ARG A 33 4.43 9.34 -4.77
N ALA A 34 5.57 9.87 -4.36
CA ALA A 34 5.95 11.25 -4.62
C ALA A 34 6.43 11.47 -6.08
N GLU A 35 7.15 10.51 -6.66
CA GLU A 35 7.72 10.63 -8.02
C GLU A 35 6.77 10.12 -9.13
N HIS A 36 6.07 9.01 -8.88
CA HIS A 36 5.25 8.29 -9.87
C HIS A 36 3.75 8.41 -9.63
N GLY A 37 3.33 8.78 -8.42
CA GLY A 37 1.92 8.81 -8.02
C GLY A 37 1.46 7.51 -7.31
N PRO A 38 0.15 7.34 -7.10
CA PRO A 38 -0.37 6.26 -6.25
C PRO A 38 -0.02 4.88 -6.80
N ILE A 39 0.28 3.96 -5.87
CA ILE A 39 0.50 2.55 -6.13
C ILE A 39 -0.83 1.91 -6.52
N ARG A 40 -0.85 1.26 -7.67
CA ARG A 40 -2.07 0.76 -8.31
C ARG A 40 -2.46 -0.63 -7.83
N ASP A 41 -1.47 -1.49 -7.61
CA ASP A 41 -1.67 -2.91 -7.35
C ASP A 41 -0.44 -3.57 -6.72
N ALA A 42 -0.64 -4.78 -6.20
CA ALA A 42 0.39 -5.55 -5.50
C ALA A 42 1.61 -5.85 -6.39
N ALA A 43 1.44 -5.95 -7.71
CA ALA A 43 2.54 -6.16 -8.65
C ALA A 43 3.46 -4.93 -8.71
N GLU A 44 2.88 -3.73 -8.73
CA GLU A 44 3.63 -2.48 -8.67
C GLU A 44 4.35 -2.32 -7.33
N LEU A 45 3.67 -2.64 -6.22
CA LEU A 45 4.29 -2.69 -4.91
C LEU A 45 5.48 -3.66 -4.89
N ALA A 46 5.33 -4.89 -5.38
CA ALA A 46 6.41 -5.87 -5.45
C ALA A 46 7.64 -5.35 -6.22
N ARG A 47 7.44 -4.57 -7.29
CA ARG A 47 8.54 -3.93 -8.03
C ARG A 47 9.28 -2.89 -7.17
N ILE A 48 8.54 -2.07 -6.41
CA ILE A 48 9.11 -1.06 -5.50
C ILE A 48 9.93 -1.72 -4.39
N LEU A 49 9.47 -2.87 -3.89
CA LEU A 49 10.13 -3.65 -2.83
C LEU A 49 11.37 -4.43 -3.33
N GLY A 50 11.85 -4.17 -4.55
CA GLY A 50 13.04 -4.82 -5.11
C GLY A 50 12.76 -6.12 -5.87
N GLY A 51 11.52 -6.33 -6.35
CA GLY A 51 11.16 -7.48 -7.17
C GLY A 51 11.08 -8.80 -6.41
N ARG A 52 11.15 -8.77 -5.08
CA ARG A 52 10.83 -9.91 -4.24
C ARG A 52 9.35 -10.25 -4.42
N PRO A 53 9.01 -11.54 -4.59
CA PRO A 53 7.62 -11.92 -4.55
C PRO A 53 7.08 -11.49 -3.18
N VAL A 54 6.04 -10.66 -3.18
CA VAL A 54 5.19 -10.43 -2.01
C VAL A 54 4.47 -11.75 -1.84
N THR A 55 5.18 -12.79 -1.39
CA THR A 55 4.64 -14.14 -1.32
C THR A 55 3.56 -14.13 -0.28
N GLU A 56 2.33 -14.05 -0.79
CA GLU A 56 1.13 -14.69 -0.29
C GLU A 56 0.54 -14.18 1.03
N LEU A 57 1.30 -13.57 1.93
CA LEU A 57 0.79 -13.39 3.28
C LEU A 57 -0.23 -12.25 3.42
N GLU A 58 -0.14 -11.13 2.69
CA GLU A 58 -0.85 -9.92 3.15
C GLU A 58 -1.33 -8.97 2.05
N ALA A 59 -1.48 -9.38 0.78
CA ALA A 59 -2.19 -8.54 -0.20
C ALA A 59 -3.64 -8.24 0.26
N GLU A 60 -4.19 -9.13 1.07
CA GLU A 60 -5.46 -8.94 1.76
C GLU A 60 -5.38 -7.97 2.96
N LEU A 61 -4.19 -7.64 3.46
CA LEU A 61 -3.96 -6.57 4.43
C LEU A 61 -3.48 -5.27 3.79
N VAL A 62 -3.32 -5.23 2.47
CA VAL A 62 -2.90 -4.02 1.76
C VAL A 62 -4.08 -3.43 1.00
N ASP A 63 -4.27 -2.13 1.18
CA ASP A 63 -5.27 -1.36 0.46
C ASP A 63 -4.57 -0.38 -0.49
N PHE A 64 -4.83 -0.56 -1.77
CA PHE A 64 -4.28 0.25 -2.86
C PHE A 64 -5.20 1.42 -3.23
N THR A 65 -6.24 1.69 -2.46
CA THR A 65 -7.20 2.73 -2.83
C THR A 65 -6.50 4.09 -2.74
N PRO A 66 -6.48 4.90 -3.81
CA PRO A 66 -5.85 6.21 -3.79
C PRO A 66 -6.61 7.16 -2.87
N SER A 67 -5.93 8.14 -2.28
CA SER A 67 -6.51 9.09 -1.31
C SER A 67 -7.75 9.85 -1.81
N GLY A 68 -7.95 9.94 -3.12
CA GLY A 68 -9.10 10.59 -3.75
C GLY A 68 -10.38 9.76 -3.75
N ASP A 69 -10.27 8.44 -3.50
CA ASP A 69 -11.41 7.55 -3.32
C ASP A 69 -11.73 7.44 -1.83
N THR A 70 -12.13 8.57 -1.26
CA THR A 70 -13.29 8.51 -0.38
C THR A 70 -14.47 8.59 -1.32
N ALA A 71 -14.72 7.54 -2.12
CA ALA A 71 -16.06 7.36 -2.62
C ALA A 71 -16.91 7.13 -1.36
N PRO A 72 -17.83 8.02 -1.00
CA PRO A 72 -18.83 7.63 -0.02
C PRO A 72 -19.53 6.41 -0.62
N GLU A 73 -19.48 5.29 0.08
CA GLU A 73 -20.56 4.31 -0.06
C GLU A 73 -21.86 5.07 0.18
N ALA A 74 -22.59 5.31 -0.91
CA ALA A 74 -24.02 5.49 -0.88
C ALA A 74 -24.59 4.86 -2.15
N PRO A 75 -24.83 3.53 -2.15
CA PRO A 75 -25.93 2.99 -2.90
C PRO A 75 -27.23 3.36 -2.17
N GLY A 76 -28.04 4.21 -2.78
CA GLY A 76 -29.47 4.35 -2.46
C GLY A 76 -29.88 5.65 -1.78
N ALA A 77 -30.51 6.54 -2.54
CA ALA A 77 -31.91 6.96 -2.37
C ALA A 77 -32.36 7.73 -3.63
#